data_AF-S0AM11-F1
#
_entry.id   AF-S0AM11-F1
#
_cell.length_a   1.000
_cell.length_b   1.000
_cell.length_c   1.000
_cell.angle_alpha   90.00
_cell.angle_beta   90.00
_cell.angle_gamma   90.00
#
_symmetry.space_group_name_H-M   'P 1'
#
loop_
_entity.id
_entity.type
_entity.pdbx_description
1 polymer ?
#
loop_
_entity_poly.entity_id
_entity_poly.type
_entity_poly.pdbx_seq_one_letter_code
_entity_poly.pdbx_strand_id
1 'polypeptide(L)'
;MYCVTIKDRKVANYENIYQILQLKVDSIFVIDYDALKNRYLNLKLYEELAKFFELTVMNYPETESDLMDTIINGASVVVVNNNLTFKRIARYLEFTQNIAMKYRYIDTCIYFAEKGGNMYLTDKEIMLPYTLAYNARGFPIKNSVQLQNFPPDLMD
;
A
#
# COMPACT_ATOMS: atom_id res chain seq x y z
N MET A 1 -2.33 9.50 8.02
CA MET A 1 -1.25 8.50 8.14
C MET A 1 -0.02 9.04 7.45
N TYR A 2 1.17 8.95 8.08
CA TYR A 2 2.41 9.47 7.49
C TYR A 2 3.04 8.46 6.53
N CYS A 3 3.55 8.95 5.40
CA CYS A 3 4.31 8.14 4.46
C CYS A 3 5.76 7.99 4.90
N VAL A 4 6.27 6.76 4.84
CA VAL A 4 7.68 6.40 5.02
C VAL A 4 8.18 5.79 3.72
N THR A 5 9.18 6.42 3.12
CA THR A 5 9.70 6.03 1.81
C THR A 5 10.93 5.19 1.99
N ILE A 6 10.96 4.01 1.37
CA ILE A 6 12.16 3.18 1.22
C ILE A 6 12.69 3.36 -0.19
N LYS A 7 13.97 3.69 -0.31
CA LYS A 7 14.69 3.85 -1.57
C LYS A 7 16.17 3.57 -1.34
N ASP A 8 16.83 2.95 -2.31
CA ASP A 8 18.25 2.56 -2.21
C ASP A 8 18.50 1.70 -0.96
N ARG A 9 17.53 0.83 -0.64
CA ARG A 9 17.50 -0.12 0.49
C ARG A 9 17.58 0.52 1.87
N LYS A 10 17.08 1.75 2.00
CA LYS A 10 17.02 2.49 3.27
C LYS A 10 15.78 3.36 3.35
N VAL A 11 15.38 3.74 4.56
CA VAL A 11 14.41 4.82 4.77
C VAL A 11 15.02 6.12 4.25
N ALA A 12 14.31 6.80 3.36
CA ALA A 12 14.84 7.92 2.58
C ALA A 12 14.35 9.29 3.05
N ASN A 13 13.16 9.37 3.66
CA ASN A 13 12.55 10.62 4.10
C ASN A 13 12.66 10.88 5.61
N TYR A 14 13.38 10.01 6.33
CA TYR A 14 13.74 10.17 7.74
C TYR A 14 15.17 9.68 7.95
N GLU A 15 15.92 10.31 8.85
CA GLU A 15 17.32 9.94 9.10
C GLU A 15 17.44 8.59 9.82
N ASN A 16 16.47 8.26 10.67
CA ASN A 16 16.42 7.03 11.45
C ASN A 16 15.01 6.80 12.03
N ILE A 17 14.81 5.62 12.62
CA ILE A 17 13.52 5.20 13.19
C ILE A 17 13.03 6.09 14.34
N TYR A 18 13.94 6.72 15.10
CA TYR A 18 13.55 7.60 16.22
C TYR A 18 12.80 8.85 15.74
N GLN A 19 13.14 9.37 14.56
CA GLN A 19 12.38 10.47 13.95
C GLN A 19 10.95 10.03 13.59
N ILE A 20 10.77 8.79 13.14
CA ILE A 20 9.43 8.25 12.84
C ILE A 20 8.64 8.07 14.15
N LEU A 21 9.27 7.59 15.22
CA LEU A 21 8.64 7.44 16.54
C LEU A 21 8.18 8.78 17.12
N GLN A 22 8.87 9.89 16.82
CA GLN A 22 8.48 11.23 17.24
C GLN A 22 7.17 11.72 16.60
N LEU A 23 6.70 11.09 15.52
CA LEU A 23 5.41 11.39 14.91
C LEU A 23 4.22 11.01 15.81
N LYS A 24 4.45 10.17 16.83
CA LYS A 24 3.43 9.69 17.79
C LYS A 24 2.18 9.13 17.09
N VAL A 25 2.41 8.28 16.10
CA VAL A 25 1.37 7.57 15.36
C VAL A 25 1.52 6.07 15.55
N ASP A 26 0.41 5.35 15.53
CA ASP A 26 0.39 3.89 15.67
C ASP A 26 0.53 3.17 14.31
N SER A 27 0.30 3.89 13.21
CA SER A 27 0.34 3.33 11.85
C SER A 27 1.04 4.25 10.85
N ILE A 28 1.72 3.63 9.89
CA ILE A 28 2.43 4.31 8.81
C ILE A 28 2.13 3.68 7.45
N PHE A 29 2.29 4.49 6.40
CA PHE A 29 2.16 4.06 5.02
C PHE A 29 3.55 3.93 4.40
N VAL A 30 4.04 2.71 4.21
CA VAL A 30 5.37 2.43 3.66
C VAL A 30 5.29 2.41 2.14
N ILE A 31 6.16 3.15 1.48
CA ILE A 31 6.28 3.20 0.02
C ILE A 31 7.65 2.67 -0.35
N ASP A 32 7.70 1.49 -0.95
CA ASP A 32 8.96 0.83 -1.32
C ASP A 32 9.31 1.09 -2.79
N TYR A 33 10.10 2.13 -3.06
CA TYR A 33 10.53 2.44 -4.42
C TYR A 33 11.39 1.36 -5.04
N ASP A 34 12.17 0.62 -4.25
CA ASP A 34 13.02 -0.44 -4.79
C ASP A 34 12.15 -1.59 -5.29
N ALA A 35 11.04 -1.88 -4.60
CA ALA A 35 10.05 -2.83 -5.08
C ALA A 35 9.31 -2.30 -6.33
N LEU A 36 8.79 -1.08 -6.25
CA LEU A 36 8.01 -0.46 -7.33
C LEU A 36 8.79 -0.32 -8.64
N LYS A 37 10.11 -0.05 -8.57
CA LYS A 37 10.96 0.19 -9.76
C LYS A 37 11.85 -0.99 -10.12
N ASN A 38 12.40 -1.69 -9.13
CA ASN A 38 13.43 -2.72 -9.33
C ASN A 38 12.99 -4.11 -8.89
N ARG A 39 11.75 -4.28 -8.41
CA ARG A 39 11.20 -5.54 -7.87
C ARG A 39 11.98 -6.11 -6.69
N TYR A 40 12.69 -5.26 -5.95
CA TYR A 40 13.42 -5.65 -4.75
C TYR A 40 12.59 -5.34 -3.51
N LEU A 41 12.11 -6.37 -2.81
CA LEU A 41 11.34 -6.21 -1.57
C LEU A 41 12.27 -5.98 -0.38
N ASN A 42 12.09 -4.87 0.34
CA ASN A 42 12.88 -4.56 1.53
C ASN A 42 12.31 -5.22 2.81
N LEU A 43 12.14 -6.55 2.78
CA LEU A 43 11.47 -7.32 3.85
C LEU A 43 12.03 -7.05 5.25
N LYS A 44 13.36 -7.01 5.40
CA LYS A 44 14.01 -6.69 6.68
C LYS A 44 13.61 -5.32 7.24
N LEU A 45 13.44 -4.31 6.37
CA LEU A 45 12.98 -2.99 6.81
C LEU A 45 11.50 -3.03 7.21
N TYR A 46 10.69 -3.85 6.54
CA TYR A 46 9.29 -4.06 6.95
C TYR A 46 9.25 -4.65 8.37
N GLU A 47 10.02 -5.71 8.64
CA GLU A 47 10.08 -6.34 9.97
C GLU A 47 10.56 -5.36 11.06
N GLU A 48 11.55 -4.53 10.75
CA GLU A 48 12.08 -3.53 11.69
C GLU A 48 11.04 -2.45 12.02
N LEU A 49 10.30 -1.96 11.01
CA LEU A 49 9.24 -0.97 11.20
C LEU A 49 8.02 -1.57 11.91
N ALA A 50 7.67 -2.81 11.61
CA ALA A 50 6.50 -3.50 12.16
C ALA A 50 6.58 -3.74 13.68
N LYS A 51 7.78 -3.67 14.27
CA LYS A 51 7.97 -3.71 15.73
C LYS A 51 7.36 -2.52 16.46
N PHE A 52 7.12 -1.42 15.74
CA PHE A 52 6.71 -0.14 16.32
C PHE A 52 5.40 0.38 15.73
N PHE A 53 5.05 -0.01 14.50
CA PHE A 53 3.92 0.54 13.77
C PHE A 53 3.13 -0.55 13.06
N GLU A 54 1.82 -0.33 12.92
CA GLU A 54 1.02 -1.03 11.94
C GLU A 54 1.37 -0.51 10.53
N LEU A 55 1.66 -1.43 9.60
CA LEU A 55 2.18 -1.09 8.28
C LEU A 55 1.14 -1.31 7.18
N THR A 56 0.81 -0.25 6.44
CA THR A 56 0.29 -0.39 5.08
C THR A 56 1.45 -0.28 4.10
N VAL A 57 1.75 -1.33 3.33
CA VAL A 57 2.93 -1.38 2.45
C VAL A 57 2.53 -1.31 0.98
N MET A 58 3.06 -0.32 0.26
CA MET A 58 2.93 -0.18 -1.19
C MET A 58 4.21 -0.65 -1.87
N ASN A 59 4.16 -1.86 -2.43
CA ASN A 59 5.30 -2.48 -3.11
C ASN A 59 4.94 -3.20 -4.43
N TYR A 60 3.65 -3.29 -4.80
CA TYR A 60 3.16 -3.92 -6.03
C TYR A 60 3.73 -5.33 -6.25
N PRO A 61 3.34 -6.31 -5.42
CA PRO A 61 3.82 -7.67 -5.56
C PRO A 61 3.51 -8.22 -6.97
N GLU A 62 4.44 -8.98 -7.54
CA GLU A 62 4.29 -9.60 -8.86
C GLU A 62 3.83 -11.05 -8.74
N THR A 63 4.18 -11.71 -7.65
CA THR A 63 3.79 -13.09 -7.38
C THR A 63 2.94 -13.17 -6.11
N GLU A 64 2.29 -14.31 -5.92
CA GLU A 64 1.62 -14.64 -4.67
C GLU A 64 2.63 -14.78 -3.52
N SER A 65 3.86 -15.24 -3.82
CA SER A 65 4.95 -15.29 -2.84
C SER A 65 5.31 -13.88 -2.35
N ASP A 66 5.48 -12.93 -3.25
CA ASP A 66 5.81 -11.54 -2.90
C ASP A 66 4.76 -10.93 -1.96
N LEU A 67 3.48 -11.17 -2.25
CA LEU A 67 2.38 -10.72 -1.42
C LEU A 67 2.45 -11.36 -0.02
N MET A 68 2.63 -12.67 0.04
CA MET A 68 2.71 -13.41 1.30
C MET A 68 3.93 -13.01 2.12
N ASP A 69 5.10 -12.86 1.49
CA ASP A 69 6.32 -12.41 2.13
C ASP A 69 6.11 -11.01 2.72
N THR A 70 5.46 -10.10 2.00
CA THR A 70 5.15 -8.75 2.52
C THR A 70 4.29 -8.79 3.78
N ILE A 71 3.28 -9.66 3.82
CA ILE A 71 2.38 -9.83 4.98
C ILE A 71 3.11 -10.48 6.15
N ILE A 72 3.83 -11.58 5.91
CA ILE A 72 4.59 -12.31 6.94
C ILE A 72 5.63 -11.39 7.61
N ASN A 73 6.23 -10.48 6.84
CA ASN A 73 7.21 -9.51 7.33
C ASN A 73 6.58 -8.25 7.94
N GLY A 74 5.28 -8.27 8.28
CA GLY A 74 4.65 -7.29 9.16
C GLY A 74 3.68 -6.29 8.50
N ALA A 75 3.39 -6.43 7.20
CA ALA A 75 2.35 -5.61 6.57
C ALA A 75 0.94 -6.03 7.03
N SER A 76 0.17 -5.09 7.58
CA SER A 76 -1.25 -5.30 7.87
C SER A 76 -2.12 -5.19 6.62
N VAL A 77 -1.73 -4.33 5.68
CA VAL A 77 -2.36 -4.15 4.36
C VAL A 77 -1.30 -4.00 3.29
N VAL A 78 -1.48 -4.65 2.13
CA VAL A 78 -0.57 -4.52 0.99
C VAL A 78 -1.26 -3.79 -0.17
N VAL A 79 -0.63 -2.74 -0.69
CA VAL A 79 -1.13 -2.04 -1.87
C VAL A 79 -0.61 -2.72 -3.13
N VAL A 80 -1.55 -3.13 -3.97
CA VAL A 80 -1.32 -3.77 -5.26
C VAL A 80 -1.63 -2.83 -6.42
N ASN A 81 -1.02 -3.08 -7.58
CA ASN A 81 -1.25 -2.28 -8.78
C ASN A 81 -2.63 -2.62 -9.41
N ASN A 82 -3.10 -1.80 -10.35
CA ASN A 82 -4.34 -2.04 -11.10
C ASN A 82 -4.12 -2.55 -12.53
N ASN A 83 -2.89 -2.97 -12.84
CA ASN A 83 -2.54 -3.64 -14.10
C ASN A 83 -2.41 -5.17 -13.94
N LEU A 84 -2.91 -5.73 -12.83
CA LEU A 84 -2.91 -7.18 -12.60
C LEU A 84 -3.91 -7.87 -13.53
N THR A 85 -3.62 -9.11 -13.89
CA THR A 85 -4.62 -9.97 -14.57
C THR A 85 -5.72 -10.37 -13.60
N PHE A 86 -6.93 -10.64 -14.11
CA PHE A 86 -8.05 -11.13 -13.30
C PHE A 86 -7.70 -12.40 -12.53
N LYS A 87 -6.92 -13.31 -13.16
CA LYS A 87 -6.41 -14.52 -12.51
C LYS A 87 -5.55 -14.19 -11.29
N ARG A 88 -4.66 -13.19 -11.39
CA ARG A 88 -3.79 -12.76 -10.29
C ARG A 88 -4.60 -12.11 -9.16
N ILE A 89 -5.61 -11.30 -9.50
CA ILE A 89 -6.53 -10.70 -8.53
C ILE A 89 -7.28 -11.76 -7.74
N ALA A 90 -7.89 -12.73 -8.43
CA ALA A 90 -8.64 -13.81 -7.79
C ALA A 90 -7.75 -14.56 -6.80
N ARG A 91 -6.52 -14.93 -7.23
CA ARG A 91 -5.55 -15.59 -6.36
C ARG A 91 -5.16 -14.76 -5.15
N TYR A 92 -4.85 -13.48 -5.32
CA TYR A 92 -4.50 -12.61 -4.19
C TYR A 92 -5.63 -12.56 -3.14
N LEU A 93 -6.88 -12.45 -3.59
CA LEU A 93 -8.06 -12.44 -2.72
C LEU A 93 -8.37 -13.80 -2.07
N GLU A 94 -7.93 -14.91 -2.67
CA GLU A 94 -7.98 -16.24 -2.03
C GLU A 94 -7.01 -16.34 -0.83
N PHE A 95 -5.85 -15.68 -0.89
CA PHE A 95 -4.88 -15.67 0.21
C PHE A 95 -5.22 -14.67 1.31
N THR A 96 -5.69 -13.48 0.94
CA THR A 96 -5.97 -12.42 1.92
C THR A 96 -6.96 -11.37 1.39
N GLN A 97 -7.76 -10.84 2.31
CA GLN A 97 -8.60 -9.66 2.05
C GLN A 97 -7.88 -8.36 2.40
N ASN A 98 -6.69 -8.43 3.00
CA ASN A 98 -5.91 -7.29 3.45
C ASN A 98 -5.06 -6.68 2.32
N ILE A 99 -5.70 -6.43 1.18
CA ILE A 99 -5.06 -5.78 0.04
C ILE A 99 -5.86 -4.56 -0.40
N ALA A 100 -5.15 -3.47 -0.69
CA ALA A 100 -5.71 -2.28 -1.29
C ALA A 100 -5.25 -2.17 -2.74
N MET A 101 -6.10 -1.74 -3.67
CA MET A 101 -5.72 -1.58 -5.07
C MET A 101 -5.51 -0.11 -5.43
N LYS A 102 -4.47 0.23 -6.21
CA LYS A 102 -4.36 1.58 -6.83
C LYS A 102 -5.61 1.82 -7.68
N TYR A 103 -6.44 2.78 -7.31
CA TYR A 103 -7.74 2.97 -7.94
C TYR A 103 -7.63 3.63 -9.31
N ARG A 104 -8.29 3.02 -10.28
CA ARG A 104 -8.70 3.63 -11.53
C ARG A 104 -10.02 2.99 -11.93
N TYR A 105 -10.98 3.75 -12.43
CA TYR A 105 -12.25 3.19 -12.89
C TYR A 105 -12.05 2.44 -14.22
N ILE A 106 -11.59 1.20 -14.13
CA ILE A 106 -11.29 0.26 -15.22
C ILE A 106 -11.74 -1.15 -14.82
N ASP A 107 -11.84 -2.05 -15.80
CA ASP A 107 -12.29 -3.44 -15.61
C ASP A 107 -11.53 -4.17 -14.51
N THR A 108 -10.23 -3.90 -14.33
CA THR A 108 -9.43 -4.50 -13.26
C THR A 108 -9.92 -4.15 -11.87
N CYS A 109 -10.25 -2.87 -11.61
CA CYS A 109 -10.78 -2.45 -10.31
C CYS A 109 -12.24 -2.89 -10.12
N ILE A 110 -13.04 -2.92 -11.20
CA ILE A 110 -14.41 -3.45 -11.17
C ILE A 110 -14.37 -4.93 -10.78
N TYR A 111 -13.52 -5.73 -11.43
CA TYR A 111 -13.35 -7.14 -11.12
C TYR A 111 -12.86 -7.35 -9.67
N PHE A 112 -11.93 -6.51 -9.19
CA PHE A 112 -11.50 -6.53 -7.79
C PHE A 112 -12.66 -6.32 -6.83
N ALA A 113 -13.52 -5.32 -7.07
CA ALA A 113 -14.73 -5.07 -6.30
C ALA A 113 -15.71 -6.26 -6.32
N GLU A 114 -15.96 -6.84 -7.50
CA GLU A 114 -16.84 -8.01 -7.66
C GLU A 114 -16.34 -9.25 -6.91
N LYS A 115 -15.02 -9.34 -6.68
CA LYS A 115 -14.39 -10.41 -5.91
C LYS A 115 -14.27 -10.12 -4.41
N GLY A 116 -14.88 -9.04 -3.93
CA GLY A 116 -14.91 -8.68 -2.52
C GLY A 116 -13.81 -7.70 -2.08
N GLY A 117 -12.90 -7.34 -2.99
CA GLY A 117 -11.90 -6.31 -2.75
C GLY A 117 -12.55 -4.95 -2.50
N ASN A 118 -12.21 -4.31 -1.39
CA ASN A 118 -12.94 -3.13 -0.92
C ASN A 118 -12.04 -2.02 -0.35
N MET A 119 -10.72 -2.12 -0.56
CA MET A 119 -9.76 -1.10 -0.15
C MET A 119 -9.02 -0.54 -1.36
N TYR A 120 -8.78 0.78 -1.34
CA TYR A 120 -8.21 1.47 -2.49
C TYR A 120 -7.16 2.52 -2.09
N LEU A 121 -6.13 2.68 -2.92
CA LEU A 121 -5.26 3.87 -2.92
C LEU A 121 -5.73 4.80 -4.04
N THR A 122 -6.07 6.04 -3.75
CA THR A 122 -6.67 6.96 -4.73
C THR A 122 -6.21 8.40 -4.56
N ASP A 123 -6.33 9.20 -5.62
CA ASP A 123 -6.21 10.66 -5.64
C ASP A 123 -7.49 11.34 -6.15
N LYS A 124 -8.57 10.56 -6.30
CA LYS A 124 -9.85 10.92 -6.88
C LYS A 124 -11.01 10.18 -6.22
N GLU A 125 -12.22 10.63 -6.50
CA GLU A 125 -13.44 9.99 -6.02
C GLU A 125 -13.54 8.52 -6.49
N ILE A 126 -14.00 7.66 -5.58
CA ILE A 126 -14.18 6.23 -5.83
C ILE A 126 -15.65 5.98 -6.14
N MET A 127 -15.93 5.41 -7.31
CA MET A 127 -17.28 5.07 -7.78
C MET A 127 -17.66 3.61 -7.51
N LEU A 128 -16.73 2.82 -6.96
CA LEU A 128 -16.92 1.42 -6.58
C LEU A 128 -17.21 1.29 -5.08
N PRO A 129 -17.87 0.21 -4.61
CA PRO A 129 -17.99 -0.06 -3.18
C PRO A 129 -16.64 -0.17 -2.50
N TYR A 130 -16.47 0.49 -1.35
CA TYR A 130 -15.25 0.43 -0.55
C TYR A 130 -15.54 0.58 0.95
N THR A 131 -14.67 0.00 1.77
CA THR A 131 -14.66 0.13 3.23
C THR A 131 -13.62 1.15 3.70
N LEU A 132 -12.49 1.24 2.99
CA LEU A 132 -11.39 2.14 3.31
C LEU A 132 -10.72 2.66 2.02
N ALA A 133 -10.40 3.95 2.01
CA ALA A 133 -9.59 4.55 0.97
C ALA A 133 -8.35 5.23 1.56
N TYR A 134 -7.17 4.95 1.03
CA TYR A 134 -5.95 5.71 1.28
C TYR A 134 -5.90 6.86 0.27
N ASN A 135 -6.07 8.09 0.75
CA ASN A 135 -6.13 9.26 -0.11
C ASN A 135 -4.74 9.88 -0.25
N ALA A 136 -4.13 9.71 -1.43
CA ALA A 136 -2.81 10.25 -1.73
C ALA A 136 -2.83 11.79 -1.87
N ARG A 137 -3.93 12.36 -2.39
CA ARG A 137 -4.09 13.79 -2.66
C ARG A 137 -5.56 14.21 -2.70
N GLY A 138 -5.82 15.52 -2.62
CA GLY A 138 -7.15 16.08 -2.88
C GLY A 138 -8.03 16.21 -1.64
N PHE A 139 -9.33 16.33 -1.87
CA PHE A 139 -10.31 16.55 -0.79
C PHE A 139 -10.59 15.25 -0.03
N PRO A 140 -10.87 15.34 1.29
CA PRO A 140 -11.22 14.16 2.08
C PRO A 140 -12.45 13.45 1.50
N ILE A 141 -12.28 12.15 1.22
CA ILE A 141 -13.37 11.28 0.80
C ILE A 141 -13.94 10.62 2.08
N LYS A 142 -15.23 10.27 2.09
CA LYS A 142 -15.82 9.50 3.20
C LYS A 142 -15.04 8.20 3.43
N ASN A 143 -14.88 7.78 4.69
CA ASN A 143 -14.16 6.54 5.05
C ASN A 143 -12.76 6.46 4.43
N SER A 144 -12.03 7.58 4.45
CA SER A 144 -10.67 7.66 3.92
C SER A 144 -9.64 8.08 4.96
N VAL A 145 -8.40 7.65 4.74
CA VAL A 145 -7.21 8.04 5.49
C VAL A 145 -6.38 8.94 4.58
N GLN A 146 -6.21 10.21 4.96
CA GLN A 146 -5.33 11.12 4.25
C GLN A 146 -3.87 10.72 4.46
N LEU A 147 -3.14 10.52 3.37
CA LEU A 147 -1.71 10.27 3.37
C LEU A 147 -0.95 11.59 3.43
N GLN A 148 -0.03 11.69 4.38
CA GLN A 148 0.84 12.84 4.59
C GLN A 148 2.20 12.57 3.95
N ASN A 149 2.72 13.54 3.18
CA ASN A 149 3.98 13.42 2.44
C ASN A 149 4.00 12.31 1.39
N PHE A 150 2.84 12.03 0.76
CA PHE A 150 2.79 11.06 -0.33
C PHE A 150 3.57 11.60 -1.56
N PRO A 151 4.49 10.82 -2.15
CA PRO A 151 5.31 11.26 -3.26
C PRO A 151 4.49 11.61 -4.51
N PRO A 152 4.78 12.74 -5.16
CA PRO A 152 3.92 13.24 -6.21
C PRO A 152 3.96 12.43 -7.52
N ASP A 153 5.02 11.65 -7.74
CA ASP A 153 5.29 10.90 -8.98
C ASP A 153 4.59 9.54 -9.06
N LEU A 154 3.84 9.13 -8.02
CA LEU A 154 3.29 7.78 -7.91
C LEU A 154 1.81 7.64 -8.30
N MET A 155 1.09 8.75 -8.43
CA MET A 155 -0.35 8.74 -8.76
C MET A 155 -0.67 8.96 -10.23
N ASP A 156 0.33 9.28 -11.05
CA ASP A 156 0.16 9.45 -12.50
C ASP A 156 -0.27 8.12 -13.20
#